data_AF-A0A838SVP6-F1
#
_entry.id   AF-A0A838SVP6-F1
#
_cell.length_a   1.000
_cell.length_b   1.000
_cell.length_c   1.000
_cell.angle_alpha   90.00
_cell.angle_beta   90.00
_cell.angle_gamma   90.00
#
_symmetry.space_group_name_H-M   'P 1'
#
loop_
_entity.id
_entity.type
_entity.pdbx_description
1 polymer ?
#
loop_
_entity_poly.entity_id
_entity_poly.type
_entity_poly.pdbx_seq_one_letter_code
_entity_poly.pdbx_strand_id
1 'polypeptide(L)'
;MVDHIIPVKEGGTGDDDNLIAACQPCNQGKAAKRLESVAPNPTARKRIRKNRRDLIKAAALAREAEEALHELRQTVVNLWCSVRQTDDIETSTLHVMVRYARDYGVPMLGDWITKAATKFPYERDYKIGKYVSGIRRKMIEQGEIT
;
A
#
# COMPACT_ATOMS: atom_id res chain seq x y z
N MET A 1 34.34 -1.83 24.16
CA MET A 1 34.85 -3.11 24.71
C MET A 1 35.96 -3.58 23.79
N VAL A 2 37.00 -4.22 24.31
CA VAL A 2 38.09 -4.78 23.51
C VAL A 2 37.74 -6.24 23.19
N ASP A 3 37.92 -6.66 21.94
CA ASP A 3 37.58 -8.00 21.45
C ASP A 3 38.74 -8.61 20.66
N HIS A 4 38.83 -9.94 20.66
CA HIS A 4 39.88 -10.67 19.96
C HIS A 4 39.52 -10.87 18.49
N ILE A 5 40.37 -10.47 17.55
CA ILE A 5 40.17 -10.68 16.10
C ILE A 5 40.03 -12.19 15.81
N ILE A 6 40.96 -12.99 16.33
CA ILE A 6 40.89 -14.45 16.39
C ILE A 6 40.35 -14.85 17.76
N PRO A 7 39.22 -15.60 17.86
CA PRO A 7 38.69 -16.02 19.16
C PRO A 7 39.71 -16.85 19.96
N VAL A 8 39.77 -16.64 21.27
CA VAL A 8 40.68 -17.38 22.19
C VAL A 8 40.51 -18.91 22.05
N LYS A 9 39.26 -19.39 21.87
CA LYS A 9 38.97 -20.81 21.66
C LYS A 9 39.56 -21.41 20.36
N GLU A 10 39.94 -20.56 19.39
CA GLU A 10 40.57 -20.93 18.12
C GLU A 10 42.08 -20.63 18.14
N GLY A 11 42.65 -20.34 19.32
CA GLY A 11 44.09 -20.05 19.49
C GLY A 11 44.45 -18.57 19.41
N GLY A 12 43.49 -17.64 19.51
CA GLY A 12 43.77 -16.21 19.59
C GLY A 12 44.50 -15.81 20.88
N THR A 13 45.50 -14.94 20.74
CA THR A 13 46.35 -14.45 21.85
C THR A 13 45.88 -13.09 22.36
N GLY A 14 46.35 -12.68 23.54
CA GLY A 14 46.05 -11.35 24.11
C GLY A 14 46.97 -10.24 23.60
N ASP A 15 47.70 -10.47 22.51
CA ASP A 15 48.63 -9.50 21.95
C ASP A 15 47.85 -8.33 21.33
N ASP A 16 48.40 -7.12 21.41
CA ASP A 16 47.74 -5.90 20.93
C ASP A 16 47.30 -6.02 19.45
N ASP A 17 48.06 -6.75 18.64
CA ASP A 17 47.75 -7.02 17.23
C ASP A 17 46.51 -7.90 17.01
N ASN A 18 46.09 -8.67 18.02
CA ASN A 18 44.89 -9.49 18.00
C ASN A 18 43.70 -8.82 18.70
N LEU A 19 43.82 -7.57 19.14
CA LEU A 19 42.78 -6.84 19.86
C LEU A 19 42.17 -5.71 19.01
N ILE A 20 40.84 -5.63 18.97
CA ILE A 20 40.11 -4.58 18.26
C ILE A 20 39.03 -3.95 19.15
N ALA A 21 38.84 -2.64 19.00
CA ALA A 21 37.75 -1.94 19.67
C ALA A 21 36.41 -2.24 18.97
N ALA A 22 35.44 -2.79 19.71
CA ALA A 22 34.10 -3.09 19.22
C ALA A 22 32.99 -2.53 20.13
N CYS A 23 31.86 -2.18 19.51
CA CYS A 23 30.64 -1.80 20.22
C CYS A 23 30.06 -3.01 20.98
N GLN A 24 29.36 -2.81 22.11
CA GLN A 24 28.81 -3.92 22.90
C GLN A 24 27.89 -4.86 22.08
N PRO A 25 26.95 -4.38 21.25
CA PRO A 25 26.17 -5.23 20.33
C PRO A 25 27.03 -5.99 19.29
N CYS A 26 28.06 -5.33 18.77
CA CYS A 26 28.99 -5.89 17.78
C CYS A 26 29.78 -7.05 18.40
N ASN A 27 30.23 -6.86 19.64
CA ASN A 27 31.00 -7.84 20.39
C ASN A 27 30.17 -9.10 20.72
N GLN A 28 28.91 -8.89 21.13
CA GLN A 28 27.98 -10.00 21.39
C GLN A 28 27.63 -10.79 20.13
N GLY A 29 27.50 -10.11 18.98
CA GLY A 29 27.13 -10.75 17.70
C GLY A 29 28.22 -11.63 17.08
N LYS A 30 29.49 -11.38 17.40
CA LYS A 30 30.63 -12.16 16.89
C LYS A 30 30.83 -13.47 17.65
N ALA A 31 30.59 -13.46 18.96
CA ALA A 31 30.75 -14.60 19.86
C ALA A 31 32.06 -15.37 19.63
N ALA A 32 32.01 -16.42 18.81
CA ALA A 32 33.06 -17.40 18.63
C ALA A 32 33.42 -17.58 17.15
N LYS A 33 33.07 -16.60 16.31
CA LYS A 33 33.18 -16.61 14.85
C LYS A 33 34.19 -15.55 14.41
N ARG A 34 35.05 -15.88 13.44
CA ARG A 34 35.93 -14.90 12.79
C ARG A 34 35.09 -13.85 12.06
N LEU A 35 35.52 -12.58 12.05
CA LEU A 35 34.81 -11.48 11.36
C LEU A 35 34.53 -11.79 9.89
N GLU A 36 35.45 -12.50 9.23
CA GLU A 36 35.34 -12.98 7.85
C GLU A 36 34.16 -13.93 7.63
N SER A 37 33.80 -14.73 8.64
CA SER A 37 32.68 -15.68 8.58
C SER A 37 31.31 -15.01 8.78
N VAL A 38 31.29 -13.76 9.23
CA VAL A 38 30.08 -12.95 9.44
C VAL A 38 29.79 -12.06 8.23
N ALA A 39 30.80 -11.70 7.44
CA ALA A 39 30.62 -10.90 6.24
C ALA A 39 29.81 -11.68 5.19
N PRO A 40 28.68 -11.11 4.68
CA PRO A 40 27.94 -11.78 3.62
C PRO A 40 28.86 -11.98 2.42
N ASN A 41 28.92 -13.22 1.93
CA ASN A 41 29.67 -13.56 0.73
C ASN A 41 29.15 -12.77 -0.49
N PRO A 42 29.91 -12.66 -1.59
CA PRO A 42 29.51 -11.86 -2.76
C PRO A 42 28.11 -12.21 -3.29
N THR A 43 27.73 -13.49 -3.24
CA THR A 43 26.40 -13.98 -3.64
C THR A 43 25.31 -13.46 -2.71
N ALA A 44 25.53 -13.48 -1.40
CA ALA A 44 24.62 -12.94 -0.39
C ALA A 44 24.48 -11.42 -0.53
N ARG A 45 25.58 -10.68 -0.79
CA ARG A 45 25.53 -9.23 -1.06
C ARG A 45 24.71 -8.91 -2.32
N LYS A 46 24.90 -9.68 -3.40
CA LYS A 46 24.14 -9.53 -4.64
C LYS A 46 22.65 -9.79 -4.41
N ARG A 47 22.30 -10.83 -3.65
CA ARG A 47 20.91 -11.15 -3.27
C ARG A 47 20.29 -10.03 -2.44
N ILE A 48 20.98 -9.54 -1.40
CA ILE A 48 20.50 -8.42 -0.57
C ILE A 48 20.25 -7.17 -1.42
N ARG A 49 21.18 -6.84 -2.33
CA ARG A 49 21.02 -5.69 -3.24
C ARG A 49 19.84 -5.86 -4.19
N LYS A 50 19.63 -7.07 -4.74
CA LYS A 50 18.48 -7.37 -5.59
C LYS A 50 17.18 -7.24 -4.82
N ASN A 51 17.06 -7.93 -3.67
CA ASN A 51 15.88 -7.87 -2.82
C ASN A 51 15.54 -6.43 -2.40
N ARG A 52 16.54 -5.62 -2.06
CA ARG A 52 16.32 -4.20 -1.73
C ARG A 52 15.76 -3.42 -2.92
N ARG A 53 16.27 -3.65 -4.14
CA ARG A 53 15.74 -3.01 -5.35
C ARG A 53 14.31 -3.44 -5.62
N ASP A 54 14.02 -4.73 -5.47
CA ASP A 54 12.69 -5.29 -5.72
C ASP A 54 11.68 -4.73 -4.70
N LEU A 55 12.06 -4.63 -3.43
CA LEU A 55 11.25 -3.99 -2.38
C LEU A 55 10.97 -2.50 -2.66
N ILE A 56 11.98 -1.74 -3.06
CA ILE A 56 11.81 -0.31 -3.40
C ILE A 56 10.85 -0.14 -4.58
N LYS A 57 10.99 -0.98 -5.61
CA LYS A 57 10.10 -0.95 -6.78
C LYS A 57 8.66 -1.31 -6.40
N ALA A 58 8.48 -2.37 -5.62
CA ALA A 58 7.16 -2.78 -5.15
C ALA A 58 6.49 -1.69 -4.31
N ALA A 59 7.25 -1.04 -3.41
CA ALA A 59 6.74 0.07 -2.61
C ALA A 59 6.35 1.28 -3.47
N ALA A 60 7.13 1.62 -4.50
CA ALA A 60 6.81 2.70 -5.42
C ALA A 60 5.50 2.44 -6.20
N LEU A 61 5.35 1.23 -6.75
CA LEU A 61 4.13 0.82 -7.46
C LEU A 61 2.90 0.79 -6.54
N ALA A 62 3.06 0.32 -5.30
CA ALA A 62 1.99 0.31 -4.32
C ALA A 62 1.52 1.72 -3.98
N ARG A 63 2.46 2.65 -3.79
CA ARG A 63 2.16 4.06 -3.52
C ARG A 63 1.44 4.72 -4.70
N GLU A 64 1.91 4.49 -5.93
CA GLU A 64 1.25 5.03 -7.13
C GLU A 64 -0.19 4.50 -7.26
N ALA A 65 -0.40 3.21 -6.99
CA ALA A 65 -1.74 2.61 -6.99
C ALA A 65 -2.64 3.18 -5.88
N GLU A 66 -2.10 3.42 -4.68
CA GLU A 66 -2.82 4.04 -3.57
C GLU A 66 -3.21 5.48 -3.89
N GLU A 67 -2.30 6.28 -4.44
CA GLU A 67 -2.55 7.65 -4.90
C GLU A 67 -3.65 7.68 -5.97
N ALA A 68 -3.57 6.80 -6.98
CA ALA A 68 -4.60 6.72 -8.02
C ALA A 68 -5.99 6.35 -7.47
N LEU A 69 -6.05 5.44 -6.50
CA LEU A 69 -7.31 5.07 -5.83
C LEU A 69 -7.84 6.22 -4.95
N HIS A 70 -6.95 6.95 -4.27
CA HIS A 70 -7.30 8.10 -3.47
C HIS A 70 -7.93 9.20 -4.33
N GLU A 71 -7.32 9.52 -5.49
CA GLU A 71 -7.84 10.52 -6.42
C GLU A 71 -9.20 10.12 -7.01
N LEU A 72 -9.37 8.86 -7.40
CA LEU A 72 -10.67 8.37 -7.87
C LEU A 72 -11.72 8.47 -6.77
N ARG A 73 -11.38 8.07 -5.54
CA ARG A 73 -12.29 8.15 -4.40
C ARG A 73 -12.71 9.60 -4.13
N GLN A 74 -11.76 10.53 -4.11
CA GLN A 74 -12.04 11.94 -3.88
C GLN A 74 -12.90 12.53 -5.01
N THR A 75 -12.64 12.15 -6.26
CA THR A 75 -13.48 12.54 -7.40
C THR A 75 -14.92 12.10 -7.22
N VAL A 76 -15.15 10.86 -6.77
CA VAL A 76 -16.49 10.33 -6.52
C VAL A 76 -17.18 11.04 -5.35
N VAL A 77 -16.45 11.36 -4.27
CA VAL A 77 -16.98 12.16 -3.16
C VAL A 77 -17.42 13.54 -3.67
N ASN A 78 -16.54 14.24 -4.38
CA ASN A 78 -16.83 15.57 -4.91
C ASN A 78 -18.06 15.57 -5.84
N LEU A 79 -18.16 14.57 -6.72
CA LEU A 79 -19.31 14.37 -7.59
C LEU A 79 -20.60 14.15 -6.78
N TRP A 80 -20.55 13.28 -5.77
CA TRP A 80 -21.71 13.01 -4.92
C TRP A 80 -22.19 14.26 -4.20
N CYS A 81 -21.29 14.91 -3.48
CA CYS A 81 -21.53 16.14 -2.72
C CYS A 81 -22.06 17.26 -3.63
N SER A 82 -21.49 17.41 -4.83
CA SER A 82 -21.95 18.35 -5.85
C SER A 82 -23.40 18.09 -6.27
N VAL A 83 -23.75 16.85 -6.61
CA VAL A 83 -25.09 16.53 -7.09
C VAL A 83 -26.13 16.59 -5.97
N ARG A 84 -25.73 16.20 -4.76
CA ARG A 84 -26.61 16.11 -3.59
C ARG A 84 -26.71 17.40 -2.80
N GLN A 85 -25.82 18.36 -3.03
CA GLN A 85 -25.67 19.56 -2.20
C GLN A 85 -25.42 19.20 -0.73
N THR A 86 -24.56 18.19 -0.52
CA THR A 86 -24.09 17.75 0.80
C THR A 86 -22.58 17.93 0.91
N ASP A 87 -22.03 17.78 2.10
CA ASP A 87 -20.59 17.81 2.37
C ASP A 87 -20.00 16.41 2.63
N ASP A 88 -20.85 15.41 2.82
CA ASP A 88 -20.44 14.03 3.08
C ASP A 88 -21.19 12.98 2.24
N ILE A 89 -20.69 11.74 2.37
CA ILE A 89 -21.28 10.52 1.83
C ILE A 89 -21.03 9.36 2.79
N GLU A 90 -22.03 8.52 3.01
CA GLU A 90 -21.88 7.28 3.78
C GLU A 90 -20.80 6.38 3.17
N THR A 91 -19.89 5.86 4.01
CA THR A 91 -18.73 5.07 3.56
C THR A 91 -19.12 3.82 2.78
N SER A 92 -20.21 3.15 3.16
CA SER A 92 -20.75 1.97 2.46
C SER A 92 -21.22 2.31 1.05
N THR A 93 -21.92 3.43 0.90
CA THR A 93 -22.37 3.95 -0.40
C THR A 93 -21.18 4.37 -1.25
N LEU A 94 -20.22 5.10 -0.69
CA LEU A 94 -19.00 5.51 -1.37
C LEU A 94 -18.22 4.32 -1.94
N HIS A 95 -18.07 3.25 -1.18
CA HIS A 95 -17.37 2.05 -1.65
C HIS A 95 -17.99 1.48 -2.94
N VAL A 96 -19.32 1.43 -3.00
CA VAL A 96 -20.06 0.95 -4.18
C VAL A 96 -19.92 1.95 -5.34
N MET A 97 -20.02 3.25 -5.07
CA MET A 97 -19.88 4.29 -6.10
C MET A 97 -18.48 4.29 -6.72
N VAL A 98 -17.42 4.16 -5.91
CA VAL A 98 -16.03 4.06 -6.40
C VAL A 98 -15.84 2.83 -7.29
N ARG A 99 -16.43 1.69 -6.91
CA ARG A 99 -16.41 0.51 -7.77
C ARG A 99 -17.07 0.80 -9.12
N TYR A 100 -18.24 1.45 -9.14
CA TYR A 100 -18.91 1.79 -10.39
C TYR A 100 -18.13 2.81 -11.21
N ALA A 101 -17.50 3.81 -10.59
CA ALA A 101 -16.64 4.76 -11.27
C ALA A 101 -15.45 4.07 -11.95
N ARG A 102 -14.87 3.05 -11.31
CA ARG A 102 -13.80 2.25 -11.89
C ARG A 102 -14.28 1.39 -13.05
N ASP A 103 -15.43 0.73 -12.88
CA ASP A 103 -15.92 -0.25 -13.84
C ASP A 103 -16.57 0.42 -15.08
N TYR A 104 -17.19 1.61 -14.91
CA TYR A 104 -17.99 2.29 -15.96
C TYR A 104 -17.59 3.74 -16.25
N GLY A 105 -16.66 4.30 -15.47
CA GLY A 105 -16.24 5.70 -15.60
C GLY A 105 -17.07 6.67 -14.76
N VAL A 106 -16.41 7.75 -14.33
CA VAL A 106 -17.02 8.84 -13.54
C VAL A 106 -18.19 9.53 -14.26
N PRO A 107 -18.13 9.83 -15.58
CA PRO A 107 -19.24 10.52 -16.26
C PRO A 107 -20.55 9.74 -16.20
N MET A 108 -20.51 8.43 -16.49
CA MET A 108 -21.70 7.58 -16.49
C MET A 108 -22.29 7.42 -15.08
N LEU A 109 -21.41 7.27 -14.08
CA LEU A 109 -21.83 7.28 -12.69
C LEU A 109 -22.52 8.60 -12.31
N GLY A 110 -22.01 9.75 -12.78
CA GLY A 110 -22.62 11.05 -12.59
C GLY A 110 -24.07 11.09 -13.06
N ASP A 111 -24.34 10.62 -14.28
CA ASP A 111 -25.70 10.54 -14.81
C ASP A 111 -26.63 9.70 -13.93
N TRP A 112 -26.13 8.58 -13.39
CA TRP A 112 -26.92 7.71 -12.52
C TRP A 112 -27.19 8.37 -11.17
N ILE A 113 -26.20 9.01 -10.56
CA ILE A 113 -26.35 9.73 -9.29
C ILE A 113 -27.33 10.89 -9.47
N THR A 114 -27.21 11.68 -10.55
CA THR A 114 -28.14 12.78 -10.83
C THR A 114 -29.58 12.27 -10.97
N LYS A 115 -29.81 11.22 -11.78
CA LYS A 115 -31.14 10.59 -11.90
C LYS A 115 -31.68 10.11 -10.56
N ALA A 116 -30.84 9.53 -9.71
CA ALA A 116 -31.23 9.04 -8.39
C ALA A 116 -31.56 10.19 -7.42
N ALA A 117 -30.69 11.21 -7.36
CA ALA A 117 -30.82 12.36 -6.47
C ALA A 117 -32.04 13.23 -6.84
N THR A 118 -32.31 13.45 -8.13
CA THR A 118 -33.52 14.15 -8.58
C THR A 118 -34.79 13.42 -8.15
N LYS A 119 -34.78 12.08 -8.18
CA LYS A 119 -35.93 11.27 -7.75
C LYS A 119 -36.10 11.24 -6.23
N PHE A 120 -34.99 11.32 -5.48
CA PHE A 120 -34.96 11.16 -4.04
C PHE A 120 -34.14 12.27 -3.36
N PRO A 121 -34.61 13.53 -3.41
CA PRO A 121 -33.81 14.69 -2.99
C PRO A 121 -33.45 14.69 -1.50
N TYR A 122 -34.29 14.13 -0.64
CA TYR A 122 -34.11 14.17 0.83
C TYR A 122 -33.88 12.80 1.46
N GLU A 123 -33.65 11.78 0.65
CA GLU A 123 -33.45 10.42 1.17
C GLU A 123 -32.01 10.19 1.60
N ARG A 124 -31.83 9.14 2.42
CA ARG A 124 -30.51 8.70 2.87
C ARG A 124 -29.69 8.11 1.72
N ASP A 125 -28.38 8.25 1.83
CA ASP A 125 -27.41 7.77 0.84
C ASP A 125 -27.61 6.32 0.46
N TYR A 126 -27.84 5.44 1.44
CA TYR A 126 -28.15 4.03 1.20
C TYR A 126 -29.29 3.83 0.18
N LYS A 127 -30.38 4.61 0.27
CA LYS A 127 -31.53 4.45 -0.63
C LYS A 127 -31.19 4.93 -2.04
N ILE A 128 -30.41 6.00 -2.15
CA ILE A 128 -29.94 6.55 -3.42
C ILE A 128 -28.95 5.59 -4.08
N GLY A 129 -27.97 5.08 -3.33
CA GLY A 129 -27.02 4.08 -3.80
C GLY A 129 -27.69 2.78 -4.26
N LYS A 130 -28.77 2.36 -3.56
CA LYS A 130 -29.61 1.23 -4.00
C LYS A 130 -30.30 1.54 -5.33
N TYR A 131 -30.79 2.75 -5.54
CA TYR A 131 -31.40 3.15 -6.81
C TYR A 131 -30.39 3.22 -7.95
N VAL A 132 -29.20 3.79 -7.72
CA VAL A 132 -28.08 3.79 -8.69
C VAL A 132 -27.73 2.36 -9.10
N SER A 133 -27.65 1.43 -8.14
CA SER A 133 -27.41 0.01 -8.42
C SER A 133 -28.53 -0.63 -9.24
N GLY A 134 -29.77 -0.17 -9.07
CA GLY A 134 -30.92 -0.55 -9.89
C GLY A 134 -30.81 -0.06 -11.32
N ILE A 135 -30.38 1.20 -11.53
CA ILE A 135 -30.11 1.76 -12.87
C ILE A 135 -29.07 0.91 -13.58
N ARG A 136 -27.92 0.65 -12.93
CA ARG A 136 -26.85 -0.21 -13.46
C ARG A 136 -27.40 -1.58 -13.89
N ARG A 137 -28.13 -2.25 -13.00
CA ARG A 137 -28.67 -3.60 -13.27
C ARG A 137 -29.56 -3.60 -14.51
N LYS A 138 -30.45 -2.62 -14.61
CA LYS A 138 -31.35 -2.49 -15.75
C LYS A 138 -30.57 -2.28 -17.06
N MET A 139 -29.53 -1.43 -17.05
CA MET A 139 -28.70 -1.21 -18.23
C MET A 139 -27.95 -2.48 -18.67
N ILE A 140 -27.48 -3.29 -17.71
CA ILE A 140 -26.87 -4.61 -18.01
C ILE A 140 -27.90 -5.54 -18.64
N GLU A 141 -29.10 -5.64 -18.05
CA GLU A 141 -30.20 -6.45 -18.59
C GLU A 141 -30.62 -6.02 -20.01
N GLN A 142 -30.49 -4.73 -20.31
CA GLN A 142 -30.76 -4.15 -21.63
C GLN A 142 -29.57 -4.28 -22.61
N GLY A 143 -28.41 -4.76 -22.16
CA GLY A 143 -27.20 -4.88 -22.99
C GLY A 143 -26.51 -3.56 -23.32
N GLU A 144 -26.82 -2.47 -22.59
CA GLU A 144 -26.23 -1.14 -22.81
C GLU A 144 -24.81 -1.04 -22.25
N ILE A 145 -24.51 -1.84 -21.22
CA ILE A 145 -23.20 -1.94 -20.56
C ILE A 145 -22.91 -3.40 -20.20
N THR A 146 -21.62 -3.74 -20.08
CA THR A 146 -21.12 -5.07 -19.69
C THR A 146 -20.43 -5.04 -18.34
#